data_AF-A0A2R4T575-F1
#
_entry.id   AF-A0A2R4T575-F1
#
_cell.length_a   1.000
_cell.length_b   1.000
_cell.length_c   1.000
_cell.angle_alpha   90.00
_cell.angle_beta   90.00
_cell.angle_gamma   90.00
#
_symmetry.space_group_name_H-M   'P 1'
#
loop_
_entity.id
_entity.type
_entity.pdbx_description
1 polymer ?
#
loop_
_entity_poly.entity_id
_entity_poly.type
_entity_poly.pdbx_seq_one_letter_code
_entity_poly.pdbx_strand_id
1 'polypeptide(L)'
;MSTAGYVAVVGQVAVVAGGAPLLTGLMRQVRARMEGRVGAGVLQPWRDTRKLLRKEPISAIGTGPAFRIAPALLVATTVVVAALVPLLSTDTPVAGRADLILVVALLALGTVALALAGLDTGTAFGGMGASREMTIAALVEPTLLMAVFALSIPAGSTNLPAIVSGAVHDPARLASPAGLLATAALAVAVLAETGRLPVDNPSTHLELTMVHEAMVLEYAGPDLALVELGAQMRLTVLLGLLASLFAPWGIATTASAAGLALALVLFVVKVALLGTVLAAAEVFWAKLRLFRVPELLAGSFLLALLAVTASYFLSGA
;
A
#
# COMPACT_ATOMS: atom_id res chain seq x y z
N MET A 1 -17.84 -18.19 15.68
CA MET A 1 -16.74 -17.77 14.77
C MET A 1 -16.66 -18.81 13.65
N SER A 2 -16.80 -18.41 12.39
CA SER A 2 -16.82 -19.35 11.27
C SER A 2 -15.39 -19.79 10.93
N THR A 3 -15.18 -21.09 10.71
CA THR A 3 -13.90 -21.64 10.22
C THR A 3 -13.49 -20.99 8.89
N ALA A 4 -14.48 -20.66 8.06
CA ALA A 4 -14.33 -19.91 6.81
C ALA A 4 -13.69 -18.53 7.02
N GLY A 5 -14.01 -17.80 8.10
CA GLY A 5 -13.41 -16.50 8.38
C GLY A 5 -11.91 -16.59 8.67
N TYR A 6 -11.46 -17.64 9.36
CA TYR A 6 -10.01 -17.89 9.56
C TYR A 6 -9.32 -18.26 8.25
N VAL A 7 -9.96 -19.10 7.43
CA VAL A 7 -9.45 -19.46 6.10
C VAL A 7 -9.32 -18.22 5.21
N ALA A 8 -10.28 -17.29 5.28
CA ALA A 8 -10.23 -16.03 4.54
C ALA A 8 -9.03 -15.16 4.98
N VAL A 9 -8.78 -15.03 6.28
CA VAL A 9 -7.64 -14.25 6.81
C VAL A 9 -6.30 -14.86 6.42
N VAL A 10 -6.15 -16.19 6.57
CA VAL A 10 -4.92 -16.87 6.16
C VAL A 10 -4.74 -16.79 4.65
N GLY A 11 -5.82 -16.99 3.88
CA GLY A 11 -5.84 -16.89 2.44
C GLY A 11 -5.41 -15.52 1.94
N GLN A 12 -5.97 -14.42 2.48
CA GLN A 12 -5.60 -13.07 2.03
C GLN A 12 -4.13 -12.75 2.35
N VAL A 13 -3.63 -13.12 3.54
CA VAL A 13 -2.23 -12.89 3.90
C VAL A 13 -1.30 -13.69 3.00
N ALA A 14 -1.62 -14.96 2.73
CA ALA A 14 -0.84 -15.80 1.83
C ALA A 14 -0.85 -15.26 0.39
N VAL A 15 -1.98 -14.72 -0.07
CA VAL A 15 -2.12 -14.14 -1.41
C VAL A 15 -1.40 -12.80 -1.52
N VAL A 16 -1.41 -11.98 -0.48
CA VAL A 16 -0.62 -10.74 -0.44
C VAL A 16 0.87 -11.06 -0.44
N ALA A 17 1.35 -11.92 0.47
CA ALA A 17 2.77 -12.28 0.54
C ALA A 17 3.24 -13.02 -0.74
N GLY A 18 2.41 -13.93 -1.25
CA GLY A 18 2.65 -14.72 -2.46
C GLY A 18 2.58 -13.92 -3.75
N GLY A 19 1.57 -13.04 -3.84
CA GLY A 19 1.19 -12.29 -5.02
C GLY A 19 1.90 -10.95 -5.17
N ALA A 20 2.41 -10.35 -4.09
CA ALA A 20 3.10 -9.07 -4.14
C ALA A 20 4.32 -9.04 -5.07
N PRO A 21 5.22 -10.04 -5.07
CA PRO A 21 6.31 -10.10 -6.04
C PRO A 21 5.81 -10.32 -7.47
N LEU A 22 4.72 -11.06 -7.66
CA LEU A 22 4.10 -11.27 -8.98
C LEU A 22 3.51 -9.98 -9.54
N LEU A 23 2.82 -9.19 -8.70
CA LEU A 23 2.29 -7.88 -9.07
C LEU A 23 3.42 -6.96 -9.52
N THR A 24 4.50 -6.87 -8.74
CA THR A 24 5.66 -6.06 -9.10
C THR A 24 6.30 -6.54 -10.41
N GLY A 25 6.36 -7.85 -10.63
CA GLY A 25 6.86 -8.44 -11.88
C GLY A 25 5.98 -8.11 -13.08
N LEU A 26 4.65 -8.17 -12.92
CA LEU A 26 3.67 -7.73 -13.91
C LEU A 26 3.89 -6.26 -14.26
N MET A 27 3.98 -5.38 -13.26
CA MET A 27 4.21 -3.95 -13.46
C MET A 27 5.54 -3.66 -14.18
N ARG A 28 6.61 -4.39 -13.85
CA ARG A 28 7.90 -4.29 -14.56
C ARG A 28 7.77 -4.74 -16.03
N GLN A 29 7.01 -5.80 -16.29
CA GLN A 29 6.77 -6.31 -17.64
C GLN A 29 5.94 -5.34 -18.50
N VAL A 30 4.91 -4.72 -17.92
CA VAL A 30 4.06 -3.73 -18.58
C VAL A 30 4.90 -2.52 -19.00
N ARG A 31 5.66 -1.94 -18.06
CA ARG A 31 6.58 -0.82 -18.34
C ARG A 31 7.57 -1.16 -19.45
N ALA A 32 8.25 -2.30 -19.35
CA ALA A 32 9.21 -2.73 -20.35
C ALA A 32 8.60 -2.81 -21.76
N ARG A 33 7.42 -3.42 -21.90
CA ARG A 33 6.73 -3.54 -23.19
C ARG A 33 6.30 -2.20 -23.76
N MET A 34 5.80 -1.29 -22.93
CA MET A 34 5.38 0.05 -23.34
C MET A 34 6.57 0.94 -23.74
N GLU A 35 7.73 0.73 -23.12
CA GLU A 35 9.00 1.36 -23.49
C GLU A 35 9.66 0.72 -24.73
N GLY A 36 9.06 -0.32 -25.33
CA GLY A 36 9.60 -0.99 -26.52
C GLY A 36 10.73 -2.00 -26.26
N ARG A 37 10.92 -2.45 -25.01
CA ARG A 37 11.95 -3.43 -24.63
C ARG A 37 11.36 -4.73 -24.08
N VAL A 38 12.15 -5.81 -24.14
CA VAL A 38 11.78 -7.10 -23.56
C VAL A 38 11.99 -7.05 -22.04
N GLY A 39 10.93 -7.28 -21.27
CA GLY A 39 11.00 -7.36 -19.80
C GLY A 39 11.54 -8.71 -19.29
N ALA A 40 12.05 -8.71 -18.05
CA ALA A 40 12.66 -9.88 -17.41
C ALA A 40 11.69 -11.01 -17.02
N GLY A 41 10.38 -10.80 -17.21
CA GLY A 41 9.32 -11.76 -16.86
C GLY A 41 8.69 -11.52 -15.48
N VAL A 42 7.45 -11.98 -15.33
CA VAL A 42 6.61 -11.74 -14.13
C VAL A 42 7.16 -12.44 -12.88
N LEU A 43 7.85 -13.57 -13.03
CA LEU A 43 8.44 -14.33 -11.92
C LEU A 43 9.81 -13.77 -11.47
N GLN A 44 10.32 -12.73 -12.11
CA GLN A 44 11.65 -12.20 -11.81
C GLN A 44 11.80 -11.74 -10.35
N PRO A 45 10.86 -10.96 -9.75
CA PRO A 45 10.99 -10.54 -8.36
C PRO A 45 11.07 -11.72 -7.39
N TRP A 46 10.34 -12.81 -7.63
CA TRP A 46 10.46 -14.05 -6.83
C TRP A 46 11.86 -14.68 -6.90
N ARG A 47 12.47 -14.66 -8.09
CA ARG A 47 13.84 -15.15 -8.28
C ARG A 47 14.84 -14.24 -7.57
N ASP A 48 14.61 -12.93 -7.58
CA ASP A 48 15.45 -11.96 -6.90
C ASP A 48 15.35 -12.09 -5.37
N THR A 49 14.16 -12.22 -4.79
CA THR A 49 13.97 -12.51 -3.37
C THR A 49 14.66 -13.82 -2.98
N ARG A 50 14.47 -14.90 -3.75
CA ARG A 50 15.14 -16.20 -3.50
C ARG A 50 16.66 -16.09 -3.58
N LYS A 51 17.18 -15.27 -4.49
CA LYS A 51 18.62 -14.99 -4.63
C LYS A 51 19.15 -14.23 -3.43
N LEU A 52 18.48 -13.16 -3.01
CA LEU A 52 18.86 -12.32 -1.87
C LEU A 52 18.86 -13.11 -0.56
N LEU A 53 17.86 -13.97 -0.33
CA LEU A 53 17.81 -14.85 0.85
C LEU A 53 18.95 -15.88 0.92
N ARG A 54 19.66 -16.12 -0.18
CA ARG A 54 20.82 -17.03 -0.23
C ARG A 54 22.15 -16.30 -0.15
N LYS A 55 22.15 -14.98 -0.18
CA LYS A 55 23.37 -14.19 -0.01
C LYS A 55 23.73 -14.08 1.46
N GLU A 56 25.00 -13.84 1.70
CA GLU A 56 25.49 -13.51 3.03
C GLU A 56 24.97 -12.11 3.45
N PRO A 57 24.40 -11.97 4.66
CA PRO A 57 24.04 -10.66 5.19
C PRO A 57 25.31 -9.88 5.52
N ILE A 58 25.38 -8.64 5.04
CA ILE A 58 26.45 -7.70 5.35
C ILE A 58 25.79 -6.44 5.92
N SER A 59 26.25 -6.00 7.09
CA SER A 59 25.80 -4.78 7.75
C SER A 59 26.97 -3.83 7.93
N ALA A 60 26.75 -2.53 7.73
CA ALA A 60 27.76 -1.51 7.98
C ALA A 60 28.21 -1.50 9.45
N ILE A 61 29.46 -1.11 9.68
CA ILE A 61 30.01 -1.01 11.03
C ILE A 61 29.30 0.14 11.75
N GLY A 62 28.82 -0.11 12.97
CA GLY A 62 28.14 0.90 13.78
C GLY A 62 26.62 0.94 13.64
N THR A 63 26.00 0.09 12.79
CA THR A 63 24.54 -0.02 12.73
C THR A 63 23.97 -0.58 14.04
N GLY A 64 23.01 0.11 14.61
CA GLY A 64 22.30 -0.27 15.83
C GLY A 64 21.13 -1.24 15.64
N PRO A 65 20.28 -1.39 16.67
CA PRO A 65 19.12 -2.26 16.65
C PRO A 65 18.03 -1.83 15.66
N ALA A 66 17.89 -0.52 15.39
CA ALA A 66 16.86 -0.01 14.48
C ALA A 66 17.09 -0.55 13.06
N PHE A 67 18.33 -0.52 12.58
CA PHE A 67 18.72 -1.10 11.30
C PHE A 67 18.39 -2.59 11.20
N ARG A 68 18.63 -3.37 12.26
CA ARG A 68 18.42 -4.83 12.27
C ARG A 68 16.94 -5.22 12.36
N ILE A 69 16.13 -4.45 13.08
CA ILE A 69 14.72 -4.78 13.35
C ILE A 69 13.79 -4.27 12.24
N ALA A 70 14.14 -3.16 11.58
CA ALA A 70 13.26 -2.51 10.61
C ALA A 70 12.76 -3.41 9.46
N PRO A 71 13.57 -4.29 8.83
CA PRO A 71 13.09 -5.18 7.77
C PRO A 71 11.99 -6.14 8.27
N ALA A 72 12.21 -6.74 9.43
CA ALA A 72 11.23 -7.64 10.05
C ALA A 72 9.96 -6.88 10.48
N LEU A 73 10.13 -5.68 11.04
CA LEU A 73 9.02 -4.85 11.48
C LEU A 73 8.15 -4.38 10.30
N LEU A 74 8.76 -3.98 9.18
CA LEU A 74 8.05 -3.63 7.95
C LEU A 74 7.18 -4.78 7.44
N VAL A 75 7.74 -5.99 7.36
CA VAL A 75 6.98 -7.18 6.92
C VAL A 75 5.89 -7.51 7.94
N ALA A 76 6.21 -7.48 9.24
CA ALA A 76 5.26 -7.79 10.30
C ALA A 76 4.06 -6.84 10.31
N THR A 77 4.29 -5.52 10.26
CA THR A 77 3.18 -4.56 10.21
C THR A 77 2.36 -4.74 8.94
N THR A 78 2.99 -4.96 7.80
CA THR A 78 2.29 -5.17 6.53
C THR A 78 1.46 -6.46 6.53
N VAL A 79 1.96 -7.54 7.15
CA VAL A 79 1.20 -8.79 7.35
C VAL A 79 -0.04 -8.54 8.22
N VAL A 80 0.10 -7.79 9.31
CA VAL A 80 -1.03 -7.45 10.19
C VAL A 80 -2.04 -6.59 9.44
N VAL A 81 -1.60 -5.59 8.66
CA VAL A 81 -2.51 -4.79 7.82
C VAL A 81 -3.21 -5.67 6.80
N ALA A 82 -2.51 -6.58 6.12
CA ALA A 82 -3.11 -7.53 5.18
C ALA A 82 -4.16 -8.45 5.86
N ALA A 83 -4.01 -8.73 7.15
CA ALA A 83 -4.99 -9.49 7.91
C ALA A 83 -6.22 -8.65 8.32
N LEU A 84 -6.04 -7.35 8.58
CA LEU A 84 -7.11 -6.44 9.04
C LEU A 84 -7.96 -5.88 7.89
N VAL A 85 -7.34 -5.53 6.76
CA VAL A 85 -8.05 -4.95 5.62
C VAL A 85 -8.96 -6.02 4.98
N PRO A 86 -10.25 -5.73 4.73
CA PRO A 86 -11.17 -6.69 4.12
C PRO A 86 -10.90 -6.81 2.61
N LEU A 87 -9.94 -7.66 2.25
CA LEU A 87 -9.57 -7.90 0.85
C LEU A 87 -10.42 -9.01 0.21
N LEU A 88 -10.70 -10.07 0.96
CA LEU A 88 -11.47 -11.24 0.48
C LEU A 88 -12.87 -11.35 1.09
N SER A 89 -12.99 -11.06 2.39
CA SER A 89 -14.23 -11.23 3.14
C SER A 89 -14.40 -10.10 4.15
N THR A 90 -15.63 -9.67 4.38
CA THR A 90 -15.98 -8.78 5.50
C THR A 90 -16.31 -9.57 6.77
N ASP A 91 -16.68 -10.84 6.66
CA ASP A 91 -16.89 -11.75 7.80
C ASP A 91 -15.57 -12.44 8.16
N THR A 92 -14.79 -11.80 9.04
CA THR A 92 -13.50 -12.32 9.53
C THR A 92 -13.43 -12.26 11.06
N PRO A 93 -12.66 -13.14 11.72
CA PRO A 93 -12.51 -13.13 13.17
C PRO A 93 -11.87 -11.85 13.73
N VAL A 94 -11.21 -11.07 12.88
CA VAL A 94 -10.56 -9.80 13.22
C VAL A 94 -11.40 -8.59 12.82
N ALA A 95 -12.57 -8.79 12.20
CA ALA A 95 -13.39 -7.70 11.67
C ALA A 95 -13.69 -6.64 12.72
N GLY A 96 -14.06 -7.02 13.96
CA GLY A 96 -14.33 -6.09 15.04
C GLY A 96 -13.14 -5.24 15.54
N ARG A 97 -11.92 -5.51 15.06
CA ARG A 97 -10.68 -4.78 15.44
C ARG A 97 -10.01 -4.07 14.25
N ALA A 98 -10.59 -4.14 13.06
CA ALA A 98 -10.05 -3.54 11.83
C ALA A 98 -10.43 -2.06 11.68
N ASP A 99 -10.05 -1.25 12.67
CA ASP A 99 -10.27 0.20 12.64
C ASP A 99 -9.30 0.89 11.66
N LEU A 100 -9.78 1.91 10.96
CA LEU A 100 -8.99 2.76 10.08
C LEU A 100 -7.73 3.33 10.75
N ILE A 101 -7.84 3.85 11.98
CA ILE A 101 -6.74 4.47 12.72
C ILE A 101 -5.65 3.43 12.98
N LEU A 102 -6.04 2.21 13.34
CA LEU A 102 -5.09 1.12 13.57
C LEU A 102 -4.34 0.75 12.28
N VAL A 103 -5.04 0.66 11.15
CA VAL A 103 -4.41 0.35 9.86
C VAL A 103 -3.42 1.42 9.45
N VAL A 104 -3.77 2.70 9.55
CA VAL A 104 -2.86 3.80 9.23
C VAL A 104 -1.67 3.82 10.19
N ALA A 105 -1.89 3.63 11.49
CA ALA A 105 -0.82 3.58 12.48
C ALA A 105 0.17 2.43 12.24
N LEU A 106 -0.30 1.26 11.77
CA LEU A 106 0.57 0.13 11.43
C LEU A 106 1.41 0.40 10.17
N LEU A 107 0.84 1.07 9.16
CA LEU A 107 1.58 1.50 7.98
C LEU A 107 2.66 2.52 8.36
N ALA A 108 2.28 3.54 9.14
CA ALA A 108 3.17 4.56 9.69
C ALA A 108 4.31 3.93 10.49
N LEU A 109 4.03 2.95 11.35
CA LEU A 109 5.04 2.25 12.13
C LEU A 109 6.09 1.58 11.24
N GLY A 110 5.69 0.96 10.13
CA GLY A 110 6.63 0.39 9.15
C GLY A 110 7.49 1.45 8.46
N THR A 111 6.90 2.60 8.12
CA THR A 111 7.60 3.72 7.47
C THR A 111 8.59 4.40 8.42
N VAL A 112 8.19 4.64 9.67
CA VAL A 112 9.07 5.15 10.73
C VAL A 112 10.21 4.17 11.03
N ALA A 113 9.95 2.87 11.03
CA ALA A 113 10.99 1.87 11.25
C ALA A 113 12.10 1.94 10.17
N LEU A 114 11.71 2.05 8.90
CA LEU A 114 12.67 2.23 7.80
C LEU A 114 13.42 3.57 7.89
N ALA A 115 12.74 4.65 8.26
CA ALA A 115 13.38 5.95 8.42
C ALA A 115 14.41 5.94 9.56
N LEU A 116 14.08 5.30 10.69
CA LEU A 116 15.01 5.10 11.80
C LEU A 116 16.20 4.25 11.37
N ALA A 117 15.99 3.19 10.60
CA ALA A 117 17.08 2.40 10.04
C ALA A 117 17.99 3.22 9.11
N GLY A 118 17.41 4.07 8.25
CA GLY A 118 18.17 4.98 7.39
C GLY A 118 19.07 5.93 8.19
N LEU A 119 18.58 6.45 9.33
CA LEU A 119 19.36 7.28 10.26
C LEU A 119 20.45 6.51 11.00
N ASP A 120 20.15 5.26 11.41
CA ASP A 120 21.03 4.39 12.19
C ASP A 120 22.30 3.96 11.42
N THR A 121 22.26 3.99 10.08
CA THR A 121 23.45 3.73 9.26
C THR A 121 24.54 4.80 9.35
N GLY A 122 24.20 6.02 9.81
CA GLY A 122 25.14 7.14 9.91
C GLY A 122 25.62 7.69 8.56
N THR A 123 24.96 7.35 7.45
CA THR A 123 25.31 7.86 6.12
C THR A 123 24.54 9.13 5.78
N ALA A 124 25.15 10.02 4.99
CA ALA A 124 24.50 11.26 4.55
C ALA A 124 23.23 11.00 3.72
N PHE A 125 23.26 9.97 2.86
CA PHE A 125 22.12 9.59 2.04
C PHE A 125 20.98 9.01 2.87
N GLY A 126 21.26 8.12 3.82
CA GLY A 126 20.26 7.54 4.71
C GLY A 126 19.49 8.62 5.50
N GLY A 127 20.23 9.57 6.09
CA GLY A 127 19.62 10.68 6.82
C GLY A 127 18.80 11.65 5.94
N MET A 128 19.28 11.97 4.74
CA MET A 128 18.52 12.79 3.78
C MET A 128 17.26 12.07 3.28
N GLY A 129 17.35 10.77 2.96
CA GLY A 129 16.21 9.95 2.56
C GLY A 129 15.15 9.87 3.65
N ALA A 130 15.56 9.57 4.89
CA ALA A 130 14.67 9.51 6.04
C ALA A 130 13.97 10.85 6.29
N SER A 131 14.67 11.98 6.24
CA SER A 131 14.07 13.31 6.41
C SER A 131 13.00 13.61 5.34
N ARG A 132 13.27 13.24 4.08
CA ARG A 132 12.33 13.43 2.97
C ARG A 132 11.10 12.52 3.13
N GLU A 133 11.32 11.26 3.45
CA GLU A 133 10.23 10.29 3.65
C GLU A 133 9.32 10.73 4.80
N MET A 134 9.88 11.16 5.93
CA MET A 134 9.07 11.65 7.06
C MET A 134 8.27 12.91 6.72
N THR A 135 8.81 13.79 5.87
CA THR A 135 8.07 14.97 5.38
C THR A 135 6.88 14.56 4.50
N ILE A 136 7.07 13.57 3.64
CA ILE A 136 6.00 13.03 2.78
C ILE A 136 4.96 12.31 3.63
N ALA A 137 5.38 11.39 4.51
CA ALA A 137 4.51 10.61 5.38
C ALA A 137 3.61 11.51 6.25
N ALA A 138 4.17 12.58 6.83
CA ALA A 138 3.41 13.54 7.64
C ALA A 138 2.26 14.23 6.89
N LEU A 139 2.33 14.31 5.55
CA LEU A 139 1.27 14.87 4.70
C LEU A 139 0.34 13.79 4.14
N VAL A 140 0.85 12.58 3.91
CA VAL A 140 0.09 11.44 3.39
C VAL A 140 -0.86 10.86 4.43
N GLU A 141 -0.41 10.70 5.68
CA GLU A 141 -1.20 10.06 6.74
C GLU A 141 -2.54 10.77 7.03
N PRO A 142 -2.60 12.10 7.22
CA PRO A 142 -3.88 12.80 7.40
C PRO A 142 -4.80 12.67 6.18
N THR A 143 -4.22 12.61 4.98
CA THR A 143 -4.96 12.46 3.72
C THR A 143 -5.62 11.07 3.64
N LEU A 144 -4.87 10.01 3.99
CA LEU A 144 -5.41 8.64 4.07
C LEU A 144 -6.57 8.56 5.07
N LEU A 145 -6.37 9.12 6.27
CA LEU A 145 -7.40 9.14 7.31
C LEU A 145 -8.65 9.88 6.83
N MET A 146 -8.49 11.08 6.26
CA MET A 146 -9.62 11.91 5.84
C MET A 146 -10.39 11.29 4.65
N ALA A 147 -9.67 10.67 3.70
CA ALA A 147 -10.30 10.03 2.55
C ALA A 147 -11.16 8.84 2.96
N VAL A 148 -10.68 7.99 3.87
CA VAL A 148 -11.49 6.87 4.38
C VAL A 148 -12.56 7.36 5.36
N PHE A 149 -12.30 8.41 6.13
CA PHE A 149 -13.30 9.02 7.01
C PHE A 149 -14.52 9.54 6.22
N ALA A 150 -14.32 10.12 5.03
CA ALA A 150 -15.42 10.52 4.14
C ALA A 150 -16.35 9.34 3.81
N LEU A 151 -15.77 8.15 3.58
CA LEU A 151 -16.51 6.91 3.31
C LEU A 151 -17.13 6.29 4.57
N SER A 152 -16.63 6.65 5.75
CA SER A 152 -17.12 6.16 7.04
C SER A 152 -18.43 6.81 7.48
N ILE A 153 -18.67 8.07 7.08
CA ILE A 153 -19.86 8.84 7.50
C ILE A 153 -21.17 8.14 7.11
N PRO A 154 -21.40 7.72 5.84
CA PRO A 154 -22.63 7.03 5.47
C PRO A 154 -22.71 5.60 6.02
N ALA A 155 -21.57 5.04 6.42
CA ALA A 155 -21.47 3.70 7.01
C ALA A 155 -21.68 3.71 8.54
N GLY A 156 -21.59 4.87 9.20
CA GLY A 156 -21.72 5.02 10.65
C GLY A 156 -20.65 4.29 11.46
N SER A 157 -19.48 3.97 10.86
CA SER A 157 -18.42 3.20 11.52
C SER A 157 -17.05 3.48 10.91
N THR A 158 -16.02 3.56 11.77
CA THR A 158 -14.60 3.65 11.39
C THR A 158 -13.98 2.28 11.07
N ASN A 159 -14.76 1.21 11.20
CA ASN A 159 -14.35 -0.15 10.95
C ASN A 159 -14.34 -0.46 9.44
N LEU A 160 -13.19 -0.83 8.89
CA LEU A 160 -13.04 -1.05 7.43
C LEU A 160 -14.01 -2.11 6.87
N PRO A 161 -14.15 -3.31 7.48
CA PRO A 161 -15.20 -4.26 7.09
C PRO A 161 -16.62 -3.69 7.06
N ALA A 162 -16.98 -2.80 7.98
CA ALA A 162 -18.30 -2.15 8.01
C ALA A 162 -18.46 -1.12 6.89
N ILE A 163 -17.42 -0.34 6.60
CA ILE A 163 -17.40 0.61 5.47
C ILE A 163 -17.57 -0.14 4.15
N VAL A 164 -16.78 -1.21 3.95
CA VAL A 164 -16.82 -2.02 2.73
C VAL A 164 -18.16 -2.73 2.60
N SER A 165 -18.70 -3.31 3.67
CA SER A 165 -20.01 -3.97 3.61
C SER A 165 -21.13 -2.97 3.28
N GLY A 166 -21.11 -1.76 3.86
CA GLY A 166 -22.04 -0.69 3.50
C GLY A 166 -21.95 -0.32 2.01
N ALA A 167 -20.73 -0.22 1.47
CA ALA A 167 -20.49 0.07 0.07
C ALA A 167 -20.90 -1.07 -0.89
N VAL A 168 -20.87 -2.34 -0.44
CA VAL A 168 -21.43 -3.47 -1.21
C VAL A 168 -22.95 -3.37 -1.32
N HIS A 169 -23.65 -2.99 -0.24
CA HIS A 169 -25.11 -2.92 -0.22
C HIS A 169 -25.66 -1.73 -0.99
N ASP A 170 -24.94 -0.60 -1.00
CA ASP A 170 -25.32 0.60 -1.75
C ASP A 170 -24.15 1.15 -2.60
N PRO A 171 -23.88 0.54 -3.77
CA PRO A 171 -22.79 0.95 -4.65
C PRO A 171 -22.95 2.37 -5.21
N ALA A 172 -24.18 2.92 -5.24
CA ALA A 172 -24.43 4.26 -5.76
C ALA A 172 -23.72 5.34 -4.92
N ARG A 173 -23.45 5.06 -3.64
CA ARG A 173 -22.67 5.95 -2.74
C ARG A 173 -21.24 6.17 -3.24
N LEU A 174 -20.65 5.18 -3.91
CA LEU A 174 -19.28 5.29 -4.45
C LEU A 174 -19.22 6.19 -5.68
N ALA A 175 -20.31 6.24 -6.45
CA ALA A 175 -20.45 7.13 -7.60
C ALA A 175 -20.86 8.57 -7.19
N SER A 176 -21.12 8.81 -5.89
CA SER A 176 -21.42 10.15 -5.39
C SER A 176 -20.20 11.08 -5.51
N PRO A 177 -20.40 12.41 -5.55
CA PRO A 177 -19.28 13.36 -5.52
C PRO A 177 -18.32 13.12 -4.35
N ALA A 178 -18.85 12.77 -3.17
CA ALA A 178 -18.05 12.43 -2.01
C ALA A 178 -17.17 11.18 -2.24
N GLY A 179 -17.76 10.11 -2.79
CA GLY A 179 -17.04 8.87 -3.09
C GLY A 179 -15.94 9.06 -4.13
N LEU A 180 -16.20 9.83 -5.18
CA LEU A 180 -15.23 10.14 -6.23
C LEU A 180 -14.05 10.98 -5.69
N LEU A 181 -14.34 12.01 -4.89
CA LEU A 181 -13.32 12.85 -4.27
C LEU A 181 -12.47 12.06 -3.27
N ALA A 182 -13.09 11.22 -2.43
CA ALA A 182 -12.40 10.35 -1.50
C ALA A 182 -11.49 9.36 -2.23
N THR A 183 -11.96 8.78 -3.33
CA THR A 183 -11.19 7.84 -4.14
C THR A 183 -10.00 8.53 -4.80
N ALA A 184 -10.19 9.72 -5.35
CA ALA A 184 -9.11 10.49 -5.96
C ALA A 184 -8.03 10.86 -4.94
N ALA A 185 -8.44 11.31 -3.75
CA ALA A 185 -7.52 11.60 -2.65
C ALA A 185 -6.77 10.35 -2.17
N LEU A 186 -7.50 9.23 -2.00
CA LEU A 186 -6.91 7.96 -1.59
C LEU A 186 -5.91 7.45 -2.64
N ALA A 187 -6.22 7.58 -3.94
CA ALA A 187 -5.31 7.17 -5.00
C ALA A 187 -3.98 7.95 -4.96
N VAL A 188 -4.03 9.28 -4.81
CA VAL A 188 -2.81 10.10 -4.70
C VAL A 188 -2.02 9.75 -3.43
N ALA A 189 -2.71 9.54 -2.30
CA ALA A 189 -2.07 9.12 -1.06
C ALA A 189 -1.40 7.74 -1.18
N VAL A 190 -2.03 6.78 -1.87
CA VAL A 190 -1.45 5.46 -2.16
C VAL A 190 -0.18 5.57 -3.00
N LEU A 191 -0.16 6.44 -4.02
CA LEU A 191 1.05 6.67 -4.84
C LEU A 191 2.20 7.21 -3.99
N ALA A 192 1.91 8.17 -3.10
CA ALA A 192 2.91 8.77 -2.24
C ALA A 192 3.43 7.80 -1.19
N GLU A 193 2.56 7.05 -0.51
CA GLU A 193 2.94 6.07 0.53
C GLU A 193 3.77 4.90 -0.03
N THR A 194 3.61 4.60 -1.33
CA THR A 194 4.32 3.52 -2.01
C THR A 194 5.54 4.00 -2.81
N GLY A 195 5.87 5.29 -2.71
CA GLY A 195 7.02 5.90 -3.38
C GLY A 195 6.97 5.76 -4.91
N ARG A 196 5.78 5.80 -5.51
CA ARG A 196 5.57 5.65 -6.96
C ARG A 196 5.55 7.00 -7.66
N LEU A 197 5.72 6.98 -8.98
CA LEU A 197 5.63 8.22 -9.75
C LEU A 197 4.20 8.79 -9.62
N PRO A 198 4.07 10.12 -9.47
CA PRO A 198 5.11 11.12 -9.67
C PRO A 198 5.94 11.50 -8.42
N VAL A 199 5.74 10.85 -7.27
CA VAL A 199 6.34 11.24 -5.97
C VAL A 199 7.80 10.79 -5.85
N ASP A 200 8.06 9.50 -6.05
CA ASP A 200 9.42 8.96 -6.14
C ASP A 200 9.50 7.91 -7.26
N ASN A 201 10.71 7.45 -7.57
CA ASN A 201 10.93 6.37 -8.52
C ASN A 201 11.82 5.27 -7.89
N PRO A 202 11.25 4.11 -7.53
CA PRO A 202 12.00 3.02 -6.91
C PRO A 202 12.90 2.27 -7.92
N SER A 203 12.86 2.63 -9.21
CA SER A 203 13.74 2.06 -10.22
C SER A 203 14.98 2.93 -10.51
N THR A 204 15.01 4.16 -10.01
CA THR A 204 16.18 5.03 -10.17
C THR A 204 17.13 4.82 -9.00
N HIS A 205 18.23 4.12 -9.25
CA HIS A 205 19.31 4.01 -8.28
C HIS A 205 20.24 5.23 -8.36
N LEU A 206 20.74 5.68 -7.20
CA LEU A 206 21.77 6.71 -7.05
C LEU A 206 21.38 8.11 -7.57
N GLU A 207 20.08 8.43 -7.60
CA GLU A 207 19.63 9.81 -7.79
C GLU A 207 19.84 10.62 -6.51
N LEU A 208 20.44 11.81 -6.59
CA LEU A 208 20.63 12.66 -5.41
C LEU A 208 19.31 13.00 -4.68
N THR A 209 18.18 12.97 -5.40
CA THR A 209 16.82 13.19 -4.87
C THR A 209 16.07 11.91 -4.52
N MET A 210 16.73 10.76 -4.46
CA MET A 210 16.12 9.51 -4.01
C MET A 210 15.56 9.65 -2.59
N VAL A 211 14.40 9.03 -2.35
CA VAL A 211 13.75 9.01 -1.03
C VAL A 211 13.81 7.60 -0.48
N HIS A 212 13.07 6.67 -1.08
CA HIS A 212 12.94 5.31 -0.54
C HIS A 212 14.24 4.51 -0.67
N GLU A 213 14.84 4.54 -1.86
CA GLU A 213 16.10 3.85 -2.15
C GLU A 213 17.26 4.37 -1.25
N ALA A 214 17.24 5.64 -0.80
CA ALA A 214 18.28 6.20 0.07
C ALA A 214 18.30 5.55 1.46
N MET A 215 17.13 5.19 1.99
CA MET A 215 17.01 4.59 3.31
C MET A 215 17.54 3.15 3.35
N VAL A 216 17.63 2.49 2.19
CA VAL A 216 17.90 1.05 2.10
C VAL A 216 19.26 0.70 1.49
N LEU A 217 20.07 1.71 1.15
CA LEU A 217 21.37 1.54 0.47
C LEU A 217 22.33 0.59 1.18
N GLU A 218 22.32 0.58 2.51
CA GLU A 218 23.24 -0.21 3.33
C GLU A 218 22.72 -1.64 3.59
N TYR A 219 21.50 -1.98 3.17
CA TYR A 219 20.98 -3.34 3.31
C TYR A 219 21.55 -4.28 2.25
N ALA A 220 21.92 -5.48 2.69
CA ALA A 220 22.38 -6.54 1.82
C ALA A 220 21.75 -7.89 2.18
N GLY A 221 21.67 -8.77 1.18
CA GLY A 221 21.27 -10.17 1.37
C GLY A 221 19.84 -10.32 1.92
N PRO A 222 19.62 -11.17 2.94
CA PRO A 222 18.29 -11.46 3.47
C PRO A 222 17.51 -10.25 3.97
N ASP A 223 18.18 -9.28 4.59
CA ASP A 223 17.52 -8.08 5.12
C ASP A 223 16.95 -7.22 3.98
N LEU A 224 17.73 -7.04 2.90
CA LEU A 224 17.24 -6.38 1.69
C LEU A 224 16.07 -7.16 1.06
N ALA A 225 16.10 -8.49 1.10
CA ALA A 225 14.99 -9.31 0.61
C ALA A 225 13.69 -9.05 1.37
N LEU A 226 13.77 -8.88 2.69
CA LEU A 226 12.62 -8.55 3.55
C LEU A 226 12.11 -7.14 3.30
N VAL A 227 13.01 -6.16 3.13
CA VAL A 227 12.64 -4.79 2.79
C VAL A 227 11.92 -4.73 1.45
N GLU A 228 12.48 -5.35 0.40
CA GLU A 228 11.84 -5.43 -0.92
C GLU A 228 10.49 -6.13 -0.86
N LEU A 229 10.39 -7.27 -0.15
CA LEU A 229 9.13 -7.99 0.01
C LEU A 229 8.09 -7.14 0.76
N GLY A 230 8.49 -6.48 1.84
CA GLY A 230 7.62 -5.60 2.63
C GLY A 230 7.08 -4.43 1.80
N ALA A 231 7.93 -3.77 0.99
CA ALA A 231 7.51 -2.71 0.08
C ALA A 231 6.52 -3.23 -0.99
N GLN A 232 6.77 -4.41 -1.57
CA GLN A 232 5.87 -5.05 -2.54
C GLN A 232 4.53 -5.42 -1.91
N MET A 233 4.54 -5.95 -0.68
CA MET A 233 3.34 -6.28 0.08
C MET A 233 2.55 -5.03 0.41
N ARG A 234 3.22 -3.96 0.84
CA ARG A 234 2.60 -2.66 1.15
C ARG A 234 1.88 -2.11 -0.07
N LEU A 235 2.53 -2.10 -1.24
CA LEU A 235 1.90 -1.71 -2.50
C LEU A 235 0.65 -2.53 -2.80
N THR A 236 0.74 -3.86 -2.65
CA THR A 236 -0.38 -4.77 -2.91
C THR A 236 -1.55 -4.53 -1.96
N VAL A 237 -1.27 -4.32 -0.67
CA VAL A 237 -2.27 -4.01 0.36
C VAL A 237 -2.94 -2.68 0.11
N LEU A 238 -2.19 -1.64 -0.25
CA LEU A 238 -2.74 -0.30 -0.51
C LEU A 238 -3.56 -0.24 -1.80
N LEU A 239 -3.13 -0.92 -2.87
CA LEU A 239 -3.95 -1.11 -4.07
C LEU A 239 -5.19 -1.96 -3.76
N GLY A 240 -5.05 -2.95 -2.89
CA GLY A 240 -6.16 -3.76 -2.39
C GLY A 240 -7.17 -2.94 -1.59
N LEU A 241 -6.71 -2.06 -0.69
CA LEU A 241 -7.53 -1.14 0.08
C LEU A 241 -8.28 -0.17 -0.85
N LEU A 242 -7.58 0.41 -1.83
CA LEU A 242 -8.20 1.25 -2.85
C LEU A 242 -9.27 0.49 -3.63
N ALA A 243 -8.98 -0.75 -4.05
CA ALA A 243 -9.95 -1.61 -4.73
C ALA A 243 -11.14 -1.96 -3.84
N SER A 244 -10.93 -2.30 -2.57
CA SER A 244 -12.00 -2.66 -1.64
C SER A 244 -12.92 -1.48 -1.31
N LEU A 245 -12.38 -0.26 -1.24
CA LEU A 245 -13.17 0.93 -0.93
C LEU A 245 -13.88 1.52 -2.16
N PHE A 246 -13.24 1.54 -3.33
CA PHE A 246 -13.84 2.10 -4.55
C PHE A 246 -14.68 1.10 -5.35
N ALA A 247 -14.29 -0.17 -5.28
CA ALA A 247 -14.79 -1.23 -6.12
C ALA A 247 -15.05 -2.49 -5.27
N PRO A 248 -15.96 -2.47 -4.28
CA PRO A 248 -16.15 -3.57 -3.33
C PRO A 248 -16.84 -4.82 -3.92
N TRP A 249 -17.25 -4.78 -5.19
CA TRP A 249 -18.00 -5.84 -5.87
C TRP A 249 -17.29 -7.19 -5.84
N GLY A 250 -17.95 -8.23 -5.34
CA GLY A 250 -17.38 -9.58 -5.27
C GLY A 250 -16.48 -9.84 -4.07
N ILE A 251 -16.43 -8.94 -3.08
CA ILE A 251 -15.98 -9.30 -1.72
C ILE A 251 -17.03 -10.19 -1.08
N ALA A 252 -16.60 -11.29 -0.47
CA ALA A 252 -17.52 -12.24 0.15
C ALA A 252 -18.14 -11.63 1.41
N THR A 253 -19.45 -11.37 1.37
CA THR A 253 -20.25 -10.96 2.55
C THR A 253 -20.74 -12.15 3.36
N THR A 254 -20.70 -13.35 2.78
CA THR A 254 -21.09 -14.61 3.44
C THR A 254 -19.96 -15.63 3.35
N ALA A 255 -19.85 -16.45 4.40
CA ALA A 255 -18.81 -17.48 4.59
C ALA A 255 -18.97 -18.73 3.70
N SER A 256 -19.27 -18.56 2.41
CA SER A 256 -19.37 -19.67 1.45
C SER A 256 -18.02 -19.92 0.77
N ALA A 257 -17.65 -21.20 0.58
CA ALA A 257 -16.38 -21.56 -0.07
C ALA A 257 -16.31 -21.07 -1.52
N ALA A 258 -17.42 -21.15 -2.26
CA ALA A 258 -17.53 -20.62 -3.62
C ALA A 258 -17.40 -19.09 -3.65
N GLY A 259 -18.01 -18.39 -2.68
CA GLY A 259 -17.88 -16.94 -2.55
C GLY A 259 -16.44 -16.51 -2.26
N LEU A 260 -15.74 -17.22 -1.37
CA LEU A 260 -14.32 -16.96 -1.09
C LEU A 260 -13.42 -17.21 -2.30
N ALA A 261 -13.67 -18.27 -3.07
CA ALA A 261 -12.91 -18.55 -4.29
C ALA A 261 -13.12 -17.47 -5.37
N LEU A 262 -14.36 -17.01 -5.55
CA LEU A 262 -14.68 -15.90 -6.46
C LEU A 262 -14.04 -14.59 -5.99
N ALA A 263 -14.14 -14.28 -4.69
CA ALA A 263 -13.54 -13.08 -4.10
C ALA A 263 -12.03 -13.06 -4.29
N LEU A 264 -11.38 -14.22 -4.16
CA LEU A 264 -9.95 -14.36 -4.42
C LEU A 264 -9.59 -14.02 -5.87
N VAL A 265 -10.30 -14.60 -6.83
CA VAL A 265 -10.05 -14.34 -8.26
C VAL A 265 -10.28 -12.86 -8.58
N LEU A 266 -11.39 -12.28 -8.11
CA LEU A 266 -11.71 -10.87 -8.34
C LEU A 266 -10.71 -9.93 -7.67
N PHE A 267 -10.24 -10.25 -6.47
CA PHE A 267 -9.19 -9.50 -5.79
C PHE A 267 -7.91 -9.47 -6.61
N VAL A 268 -7.43 -10.65 -7.06
CA VAL A 268 -6.23 -10.76 -7.89
C VAL A 268 -6.39 -9.99 -9.19
N VAL A 269 -7.53 -10.10 -9.87
CA VAL A 269 -7.81 -9.39 -11.13
C VAL A 269 -7.82 -7.88 -10.92
N LYS A 270 -8.49 -7.37 -9.89
CA LYS A 270 -8.56 -5.93 -9.60
C LYS A 270 -7.21 -5.35 -9.27
N VAL A 271 -6.45 -6.00 -8.39
CA VAL A 271 -5.12 -5.53 -8.01
C VAL A 271 -4.15 -5.60 -9.20
N ALA A 272 -4.22 -6.65 -10.02
CA ALA A 272 -3.44 -6.75 -11.26
C ALA A 272 -3.81 -5.66 -12.27
N LEU A 273 -5.11 -5.33 -12.41
CA LEU A 273 -5.58 -4.26 -13.26
C LEU A 273 -5.07 -2.89 -12.77
N LEU A 274 -5.27 -2.58 -11.48
CA LEU A 274 -4.78 -1.33 -10.89
C LEU A 274 -3.25 -1.21 -11.00
N GLY A 275 -2.51 -2.30 -10.74
CA GLY A 275 -1.07 -2.34 -10.94
C GLY A 275 -0.67 -2.12 -12.40
N THR A 276 -1.42 -2.68 -13.36
CA THR A 276 -1.18 -2.48 -14.79
C THR A 276 -1.44 -1.03 -15.21
N VAL A 277 -2.53 -0.42 -14.74
CA VAL A 277 -2.87 0.99 -14.98
C VAL A 277 -1.80 1.90 -14.39
N LEU A 278 -1.38 1.64 -13.15
CA LEU A 278 -0.29 2.37 -12.49
C LEU A 278 1.02 2.24 -13.27
N ALA A 279 1.41 1.02 -13.64
CA ALA A 279 2.61 0.77 -14.42
C ALA A 279 2.58 1.46 -15.79
N ALA A 280 1.41 1.51 -16.45
CA ALA A 280 1.24 2.24 -17.69
C ALA A 280 1.34 3.76 -17.49
N ALA A 281 0.73 4.30 -16.44
CA ALA A 281 0.78 5.72 -16.11
C ALA A 281 2.21 6.18 -15.80
N GLU A 282 3.00 5.35 -15.13
CA GLU A 282 4.41 5.62 -14.83
C GLU A 282 5.31 5.76 -16.06
N VAL A 283 4.94 5.18 -17.20
CA VAL A 283 5.68 5.39 -18.46
C VAL A 283 5.48 6.82 -18.98
N PHE A 284 4.33 7.43 -18.68
CA PHE A 284 3.98 8.77 -19.15
C PHE A 284 4.25 9.87 -18.11
N TRP A 285 4.40 9.51 -16.84
CA TRP A 285 4.65 10.47 -15.77
C TRP A 285 6.14 10.69 -15.53
N ALA A 286 6.49 11.94 -15.26
CA ALA A 286 7.81 12.33 -14.79
C ALA A 286 7.82 12.47 -13.26
N LYS A 287 8.98 12.21 -12.65
CA LYS A 287 9.21 12.47 -11.22
C LYS A 287 9.08 13.97 -10.95
N LEU A 288 8.25 14.33 -9.97
CA LEU A 288 8.13 15.70 -9.50
C LEU A 288 9.36 16.07 -8.69
N ARG A 289 9.71 17.36 -8.72
CA ARG A 289 10.72 17.89 -7.81
C ARG A 289 10.20 17.77 -6.38
N LEU A 290 11.08 17.39 -5.45
CA LEU A 290 10.75 17.21 -4.03
C LEU A 290 9.92 18.38 -3.46
N PHE A 291 10.26 19.62 -3.79
CA PHE A 291 9.55 20.81 -3.30
C PHE A 291 8.11 20.97 -3.83
N ARG A 292 7.72 20.27 -4.90
CA ARG A 292 6.33 20.23 -5.41
C ARG A 292 5.51 19.07 -4.87
N VAL A 293 6.15 18.09 -4.23
CA VAL A 293 5.42 16.96 -3.61
C VAL A 293 4.45 17.45 -2.53
N PRO A 294 4.83 18.41 -1.65
CA PRO A 294 3.87 18.98 -0.70
C PRO A 294 2.64 19.63 -1.35
N GLU A 295 2.79 20.27 -2.52
CA GLU A 295 1.67 20.87 -3.25
C GLU A 295 0.68 19.80 -3.76
N LEU A 296 1.21 18.69 -4.29
CA LEU A 296 0.41 17.55 -4.73
C LEU A 296 -0.37 16.94 -3.54
N LEU A 297 0.31 16.75 -2.41
CA LEU A 297 -0.28 16.18 -1.21
C LEU A 297 -1.30 17.12 -0.54
N ALA A 298 -1.05 18.43 -0.54
CA ALA A 298 -2.01 19.42 -0.11
C ALA A 298 -3.27 19.40 -1.00
N GLY A 299 -3.11 19.28 -2.31
CA GLY A 299 -4.23 19.09 -3.24
C GLY A 299 -5.04 17.82 -2.93
N SER A 300 -4.35 16.71 -2.67
CA SER A 300 -4.99 15.45 -2.25
C SER A 300 -5.72 15.58 -0.92
N PHE A 301 -5.14 16.26 0.06
CA PHE A 301 -5.77 16.53 1.35
C PHE A 301 -7.03 17.39 1.20
N LEU A 302 -7.00 18.41 0.33
CA LEU A 302 -8.17 19.23 0.02
C LEU A 302 -9.29 18.41 -0.63
N LEU A 303 -8.96 17.48 -1.55
CA LEU A 303 -9.94 16.56 -2.12
C LEU A 303 -10.58 15.68 -1.03
N ALA A 304 -9.78 15.16 -0.09
CA ALA A 304 -10.30 14.37 1.03
C ALA A 304 -11.20 15.21 1.96
N LEU A 305 -10.81 16.46 2.25
CA LEU A 305 -11.62 17.36 3.06
C LEU A 305 -12.96 17.69 2.38
N LEU A 306 -12.94 17.96 1.07
CA LEU A 306 -14.14 18.17 0.27
C LEU A 306 -15.01 16.90 0.20
N ALA A 307 -14.40 15.72 0.18
CA ALA A 307 -15.13 14.47 0.25
C ALA A 307 -15.87 14.32 1.58
N VAL A 308 -15.25 14.70 2.71
CA VAL A 308 -15.87 14.67 4.03
C VAL A 308 -17.03 15.65 4.12
N THR A 309 -16.85 16.89 3.67
CA THR A 309 -17.94 17.88 3.70
C THR A 309 -19.09 17.45 2.79
N ALA A 310 -18.80 17.01 1.56
CA ALA A 310 -19.82 16.51 0.66
C ALA A 310 -20.54 15.29 1.24
N SER A 311 -19.81 14.37 1.87
CA SER A 311 -20.39 13.19 2.52
C SER A 311 -21.33 13.61 3.64
N TYR A 312 -20.93 14.53 4.51
CA TYR A 312 -21.77 15.05 5.60
C TYR A 312 -23.08 15.66 5.07
N PHE A 313 -23.01 16.56 4.09
CA PHE A 313 -24.21 17.24 3.57
C PHE A 313 -25.11 16.34 2.72
N LEU A 314 -24.56 15.41 1.94
CA LEU A 314 -25.34 14.55 1.04
C LEU A 314 -25.93 13.33 1.75
N SER A 315 -25.33 12.88 2.86
CA SER A 315 -25.80 11.72 3.60
C SER A 315 -26.97 12.01 4.54
N GLY A 316 -27.33 13.30 4.73
CA GLY A 316 -28.43 13.71 5.60
C GLY A 316 -28.23 13.34 7.07
N ALA A 317 -26.98 13.26 7.53
CA ALA A 317 -26.62 13.11 8.94
C ALA A 317 -26.58 14.47 9.65
#